data_AF-A0A4S3M8M9-F1
#
_entry.id   AF-A0A4S3M8M9-F1
#
_cell.length_a   1.000
_cell.length_b   1.000
_cell.length_c   1.000
_cell.angle_alpha   90.00
_cell.angle_beta   90.00
_cell.angle_gamma   90.00
#
_symmetry.space_group_name_H-M   'P 1'
#
loop_
_entity.id
_entity.type
_entity.pdbx_description
1 polymer ?
#
loop_
_entity_poly.entity_id
_entity_poly.type
_entity_poly.pdbx_seq_one_letter_code
_entity_poly.pdbx_strand_id
1 'polypeptide(L)'
;MANKQRIAFDGHYFKPKITHLKDDPRMFDVTVPGAKQSREGAEDAGRYEATRHCVTNYGNSKLEWLVVEETDARDAKLDSDVLILRGRCEG
;
A
#
# COMPACT_ATOMS: atom_id res chain seq x y z
N MET A 1 -7.81 9.87 22.77
CA MET A 1 -8.58 9.47 21.57
C MET A 1 -7.68 9.66 20.36
N ALA A 2 -7.03 8.59 19.85
CA ALA A 2 -6.10 8.73 18.73
C ALA A 2 -6.90 8.87 17.42
N ASN A 3 -7.04 10.11 16.96
CA ASN A 3 -7.66 10.44 15.69
C ASN A 3 -6.76 9.87 14.58
N LYS A 4 -7.08 8.68 14.05
CA LYS A 4 -6.44 8.18 12.82
C LYS A 4 -6.72 9.25 11.77
N GLN A 5 -5.72 10.05 11.42
CA GLN A 5 -5.80 11.01 10.31
C GLN A 5 -6.20 10.20 9.07
N ARG A 6 -7.50 10.23 8.76
CA ARG A 6 -8.02 9.66 7.53
C ARG A 6 -7.71 10.68 6.46
N ILE A 7 -6.65 10.43 5.71
CA ILE A 7 -6.32 11.24 4.55
C ILE A 7 -7.27 10.82 3.44
N ALA A 8 -7.98 11.80 2.87
CA ALA A 8 -8.71 11.60 1.63
C ALA A 8 -7.71 11.77 0.48
N PHE A 9 -7.67 10.80 -0.42
CA PHE A 9 -6.89 10.86 -1.64
C PHE A 9 -7.90 10.98 -2.79
N ASP A 10 -7.73 11.98 -3.64
CA ASP A 10 -8.66 12.25 -4.75
C ASP A 10 -10.14 12.43 -4.30
N GLY A 11 -10.36 12.91 -3.07
CA GLY A 11 -11.70 13.04 -2.47
C GLY A 11 -12.30 11.73 -1.92
N HIS A 12 -11.61 10.60 -2.09
CA HIS A 12 -12.02 9.29 -1.59
C HIS A 12 -11.17 8.85 -0.38
N TYR A 13 -11.80 8.13 0.54
CA TYR A 13 -11.10 7.56 1.70
C TYR A 13 -10.69 6.13 1.41
N PHE A 14 -9.40 5.92 1.22
CA PHE A 14 -8.83 4.58 1.06
C PHE A 14 -8.38 4.02 2.39
N LYS A 15 -8.44 2.69 2.52
CA LYS A 15 -7.97 1.96 3.70
C LYS A 15 -6.85 1.00 3.31
N PRO A 16 -5.66 1.52 3.00
CA PRO A 16 -4.50 0.68 2.71
C PRO A 16 -4.22 -0.25 3.89
N LYS A 17 -3.89 -1.51 3.59
CA LYS A 17 -3.51 -2.54 4.55
C LYS A 17 -2.13 -3.05 4.19
N ILE A 18 -1.24 -3.10 5.16
CA ILE A 18 0.11 -3.62 4.97
C ILE A 18 0.17 -5.06 5.47
N THR A 19 0.69 -5.95 4.63
CA THR A 19 0.92 -7.35 4.91
C THR A 19 2.40 -7.65 4.73
N HIS A 20 3.07 -8.13 5.78
CA HIS A 20 4.50 -8.45 5.67
C HIS A 20 4.65 -9.83 5.04
N LEU A 21 5.67 -9.97 4.19
CA LEU A 21 6.03 -11.26 3.65
C LEU A 21 6.80 -12.04 4.72
N LYS A 22 6.48 -13.34 4.84
CA LYS A 22 7.18 -14.22 5.80
C LYS A 22 8.64 -14.48 5.40
N ASP A 23 8.93 -14.43 4.10
CA ASP A 23 10.26 -14.69 3.55
C ASP A 23 11.24 -13.53 3.75
N ASP A 24 10.79 -12.28 3.61
CA ASP A 24 11.64 -11.09 3.82
C ASP A 24 10.85 -10.05 4.63
N PRO A 25 11.25 -9.76 5.89
CA PRO A 25 10.54 -8.81 6.75
C PRO A 25 10.64 -7.36 6.26
N ARG A 26 11.56 -7.07 5.33
CA ARG A 26 11.69 -5.76 4.68
C ARG A 26 10.73 -5.65 3.50
N MET A 27 10.26 -6.76 2.94
CA MET A 27 9.25 -6.78 1.89
C MET A 27 7.84 -6.83 2.49
N PHE A 28 6.97 -5.99 1.94
CA PHE A 28 5.59 -5.90 2.37
C PHE A 28 4.68 -5.61 1.17
N ASP A 29 3.45 -6.10 1.27
CA ASP A 29 2.39 -5.88 0.31
C ASP A 29 1.38 -4.90 0.89
N VAL A 30 1.11 -3.83 0.16
CA VAL A 30 0.12 -2.81 0.49
C VAL A 30 -1.12 -3.05 -0.34
N THR A 31 -2.18 -3.54 0.31
CA THR A 31 -3.49 -3.78 -0.28
C THR A 31 -4.38 -2.56 -0.08
N VAL A 32 -4.77 -1.90 -1.16
CA VAL A 32 -5.63 -0.71 -1.18
C VAL A 32 -6.98 -1.08 -1.82
N PRO A 33 -8.02 -1.38 -1.01
CA PRO A 33 -9.37 -1.59 -1.53
C PRO A 33 -10.00 -0.25 -1.94
N GLY A 34 -10.90 -0.27 -2.92
CA GLY A 34 -11.58 0.91 -3.45
C GLY A 34 -10.94 1.51 -4.69
N ALA A 35 -9.93 0.87 -5.29
CA ALA A 35 -9.13 1.40 -6.38
C ALA A 35 -9.91 1.65 -7.67
N LYS A 36 -11.13 1.08 -7.83
CA LYS A 36 -12.02 1.47 -8.94
C LYS A 36 -12.57 2.89 -8.81
N GLN A 37 -12.64 3.45 -7.60
CA GLN A 37 -13.13 4.82 -7.40
C GLN A 37 -12.16 5.83 -7.96
N SER A 38 -10.87 5.67 -7.66
CA SER A 38 -9.78 6.44 -8.22
C SER A 38 -8.49 5.64 -8.11
N ARG A 39 -7.86 5.40 -9.26
CA ARG A 39 -6.61 4.64 -9.32
C ARG A 39 -5.45 5.46 -8.77
N GLU A 40 -5.35 6.73 -9.18
CA GLU A 40 -4.37 7.69 -8.64
C GLU A 40 -4.55 7.83 -7.12
N GLY A 41 -5.79 8.01 -6.63
CA GLY A 41 -6.04 8.12 -5.20
C GLY A 41 -5.62 6.86 -4.42
N ALA A 42 -5.83 5.67 -5.00
CA ALA A 42 -5.41 4.41 -4.39
C ALA A 42 -3.88 4.23 -4.40
N GLU A 43 -3.22 4.62 -5.48
CA GLU A 43 -1.75 4.59 -5.59
C GLU A 43 -1.11 5.54 -4.57
N ASP A 44 -1.58 6.78 -4.47
CA ASP A 44 -1.10 7.74 -3.47
C ASP A 44 -1.36 7.27 -2.03
N ALA A 45 -2.54 6.71 -1.77
CA ALA A 45 -2.87 6.14 -0.46
C ALA A 45 -1.92 5.00 -0.07
N GLY A 46 -1.62 4.12 -1.02
CA GLY A 46 -0.69 3.02 -0.83
C GLY A 46 0.74 3.50 -0.60
N ARG A 47 1.20 4.49 -1.39
CA ARG A 47 2.53 5.11 -1.23
C ARG A 47 2.70 5.81 0.10
N TYR A 48 1.68 6.52 0.55
CA TYR A 48 1.66 7.19 1.84
C TYR A 48 1.80 6.19 2.99
N GLU A 49 0.97 5.14 3.00
CA GLU A 49 1.00 4.16 4.09
C GLU A 49 2.31 3.34 4.08
N ALA A 50 2.85 2.99 2.90
CA ALA A 50 4.16 2.35 2.76
C ALA A 50 5.29 3.19 3.36
N THR A 51 5.36 4.48 3.01
CA THR A 51 6.38 5.40 3.52
C THR A 51 6.25 5.55 5.03
N ARG A 52 5.03 5.75 5.53
CA ARG A 52 4.74 5.84 6.96
C ARG A 52 5.17 4.57 7.71
N HIS A 53 4.98 3.41 7.09
CA HIS A 53 5.39 2.13 7.64
C HIS A 53 6.92 2.00 7.72
N CYS A 54 7.66 2.31 6.66
CA CYS A 54 9.12 2.27 6.69
C CYS A 54 9.68 3.25 7.72
N VAL A 55 9.14 4.47 7.80
CA VAL A 55 9.57 5.45 8.80
C VAL A 55 9.29 4.95 10.22
N THR A 56 8.14 4.31 10.45
CA THR A 56 7.76 3.83 11.79
C THR A 56 8.55 2.60 12.23
N ASN A 57 8.84 1.67 11.32
CA ASN A 57 9.48 0.38 11.66
C ASN A 57 11.00 0.40 11.50
N TYR A 58 11.51 1.06 10.46
CA TYR A 58 12.93 1.09 10.09
C TYR A 58 13.59 2.46 10.33
N GLY A 59 12.81 3.50 10.62
CA GLY A 59 13.33 4.85 10.87
C GLY A 59 13.78 5.57 9.60
N ASN A 60 13.48 5.02 8.42
CA ASN A 60 13.83 5.62 7.14
C ASN A 60 12.59 5.74 6.23
N SER A 61 12.58 6.76 5.39
CA SER A 61 11.55 6.94 4.35
C SER A 61 11.96 6.29 3.02
N LYS A 62 13.08 5.57 3.00
CA LYS A 62 13.58 4.95 1.78
C LYS A 62 12.83 3.66 1.53
N LEU A 63 12.20 3.62 0.38
CA LEU A 63 11.34 2.53 -0.02
C LEU A 63 11.65 2.23 -1.49
N GLU A 64 11.99 0.98 -1.74
CA GLU A 64 12.19 0.43 -3.07
C GLU A 64 10.86 -0.16 -3.53
N TRP A 65 10.27 0.45 -4.57
CA TRP A 65 9.07 -0.08 -5.20
C TRP A 65 9.46 -1.18 -6.18
N LEU A 66 9.27 -2.43 -5.77
CA LEU A 66 9.69 -3.56 -6.60
C LEU A 66 8.68 -3.82 -7.72
N VAL A 67 7.38 -3.73 -7.44
CA VAL A 67 6.34 -4.09 -8.40
C VAL A 67 5.04 -3.33 -8.11
N VAL A 68 4.62 -2.45 -9.03
CA VAL A 68 3.23 -1.99 -9.19
C VAL A 68 2.60 -2.91 -10.22
N GLU A 69 2.48 -4.20 -9.91
CA GLU A 69 1.63 -5.05 -10.73
C GLU A 69 0.22 -4.64 -10.35
N GLU A 70 -0.43 -3.92 -11.26
CA GLU A 70 -1.88 -3.90 -11.38
C GLU A 70 -2.35 -5.33 -11.64
N THR A 71 -2.23 -6.18 -10.62
CA THR A 71 -2.65 -7.58 -10.57
C THR A 71 -2.39 -8.34 -11.88
N ASP A 72 -1.24 -8.98 -12.03
CA ASP A 72 -1.15 -10.09 -13.00
C ASP A 72 -2.25 -11.09 -12.62
N ALA A 73 -3.10 -11.39 -13.59
CA ALA A 73 -4.42 -11.97 -13.46
C ALA A 73 -4.47 -13.39 -12.86
N ARG A 74 -3.38 -13.88 -12.27
CA ARG A 74 -3.24 -15.22 -11.71
C ARG A 74 -3.46 -15.31 -10.20
N ASP A 75 -3.25 -14.22 -9.45
CA ASP A 75 -3.65 -14.09 -8.04
C ASP A 75 -4.84 -13.13 -7.82
N ALA A 76 -5.40 -12.60 -8.91
CA ALA A 76 -6.66 -11.84 -8.95
C ALA A 76 -7.92 -12.68 -8.63
N LYS A 77 -7.79 -13.71 -7.77
CA LYS A 77 -8.93 -14.32 -7.10
C LYS A 77 -9.24 -13.52 -5.84
N LEU A 78 -9.70 -12.28 -5.98
CA LEU A 78 -10.68 -11.61 -5.11
C LEU A 78 -10.72 -10.13 -5.50
N ASP A 79 -11.82 -9.74 -6.16
CA ASP A 79 -12.31 -8.37 -6.31
C ASP A 79 -11.48 -7.38 -7.15
N SER A 80 -11.99 -7.09 -8.35
CA SER A 80 -11.51 -6.06 -9.31
C SER A 80 -11.50 -4.62 -8.78
N ASP A 81 -11.63 -4.41 -7.48
CA ASP A 81 -11.66 -3.12 -6.78
C ASP A 81 -10.42 -2.91 -5.89
N VAL A 82 -9.50 -3.87 -5.85
CA VAL A 82 -8.36 -3.83 -4.94
C VAL A 82 -7.06 -3.64 -5.72
N LEU A 83 -6.30 -2.61 -5.35
CA LEU A 83 -4.94 -2.39 -5.83
C LEU A 83 -3.96 -3.00 -4.83
N ILE A 84 -2.99 -3.79 -5.31
CA ILE A 84 -1.94 -4.35 -4.46
C ILE A 84 -0.61 -3.76 -4.93
N LEU A 85 0.16 -3.21 -3.99
CA LEU A 85 1.46 -2.61 -4.27
C LEU A 85 2.52 -3.34 -3.45
N ARG A 86 3.56 -3.85 -4.09
CA ARG A 86 4.67 -4.49 -3.38
C ARG A 86 5.82 -3.51 -3.20
N GLY A 87 6.16 -3.24 -1.94
CA GLY A 87 7.25 -2.37 -1.54
C GLY A 87 8.28 -3.09 -0.68
N ARG A 88 9.49 -2.57 -0.66
CA ARG A 88 10.56 -2.99 0.25
C ARG A 88 11.15 -1.78 0.96
N CYS A 89 11.28 -1.81 2.28
CA CYS A 89 12.01 -0.75 2.98
C CYS A 89 13.51 -0.94 2.75
N GLU A 90 14.21 0.12 2.33
CA GLU A 90 15.66 0.12 2.20
C GLU A 90 16.25 0.36 3.59
N GLY A 91 16.86 -0.65 4.20
CA GLY A 91 17.44 -0.59 5.55
C GLY A 91 18.91 -0.18 5.54
#